data_AF-A0A958GHQ5-F1
#
_entry.id   AF-A0A958GHQ5-F1
#
_cell.length_a   1.000
_cell.length_b   1.000
_cell.length_c   1.000
_cell.angle_alpha   90.00
_cell.angle_beta   90.00
_cell.angle_gamma   90.00
#
_symmetry.space_group_name_H-M   'P 1'
#
loop_
_entity.id
_entity.type
_entity.pdbx_description
1 polymer ?
#
loop_
_entity_poly.entity_id
_entity_poly.type
_entity_poly.pdbx_seq_one_letter_code
_entity_poly.pdbx_strand_id
1 'polypeptide(L)'
;MRDMCVRGIFRSGTNFLKATIELNYEVRVKYDTYGWKHYFFPVINEGSRASYPLDPCVFIARNPYLALESLHRYFKSNKRNLVSECSTSLSTFLKNELIIKDGGSIKSPHLWFPNPVVMWCQINHNAATASSALGDRSRFIKYEDLVDETEETVSSIMKGFGIPGRNKNFIVPDSRTKNLGENNHKASDFFTGAKFDRGAVRLENILKSFTGDDMSFIRRSIPAHIGEALGYCIL
;
A
#
# COMPACT_ATOMS: atom_id res chain seq x y z
N MET A 1 2.31 -20.12 -14.67
CA MET A 1 2.40 -18.76 -14.08
C MET A 1 1.39 -18.69 -12.94
N ARG A 2 1.85 -18.44 -11.72
CA ARG A 2 1.01 -18.42 -10.51
C ARG A 2 0.41 -17.02 -10.31
N ASP A 3 -0.78 -16.93 -9.73
CA ASP A 3 -1.35 -15.64 -9.32
C ASP A 3 -0.94 -15.30 -7.88
N MET A 4 -0.85 -14.00 -7.59
CA MET A 4 -0.57 -13.49 -6.24
C MET A 4 -1.31 -12.16 -6.04
N CYS A 5 -1.77 -11.91 -4.82
CA CYS A 5 -2.37 -10.65 -4.45
C CYS A 5 -1.34 -9.67 -3.85
N VAL A 6 -1.44 -8.40 -4.21
CA VAL A 6 -0.73 -7.31 -3.52
C VAL A 6 -1.75 -6.33 -2.97
N ARG A 7 -1.68 -6.05 -1.67
CA ARG A 7 -2.60 -5.18 -0.94
C ARG A 7 -1.87 -4.13 -0.13
N GLY A 8 -2.53 -3.00 0.05
CA GLY A 8 -2.04 -1.89 0.85
C GLY A 8 -2.93 -0.68 0.64
N ILE A 9 -2.88 0.27 1.58
CA ILE A 9 -3.62 1.52 1.45
C ILE A 9 -3.21 2.29 0.19
N PHE A 10 -3.95 3.34 -0.15
CA PHE A 10 -3.52 4.28 -1.17
C PHE A 10 -2.09 4.76 -0.89
N ARG A 11 -1.27 4.79 -1.95
CA ARG A 11 0.09 5.35 -1.92
C ARG A 11 1.11 4.60 -1.04
N SER A 12 0.85 3.33 -0.76
CA SER A 12 1.75 2.41 -0.04
C SER A 12 2.84 1.74 -0.88
N GLY A 13 2.90 2.00 -2.20
CA GLY A 13 3.92 1.40 -3.08
C GLY A 13 3.50 0.10 -3.78
N THR A 14 2.21 -0.26 -3.78
CA THR A 14 1.68 -1.46 -4.44
C THR A 14 2.08 -1.59 -5.92
N ASN A 15 2.16 -0.49 -6.68
CA ASN A 15 2.60 -0.53 -8.09
C ASN A 15 4.10 -0.81 -8.24
N PHE A 16 4.94 -0.26 -7.35
CA PHE A 16 6.38 -0.52 -7.35
C PHE A 16 6.66 -1.98 -7.01
N LEU A 17 5.96 -2.51 -6.01
CA LEU A 17 6.00 -3.92 -5.65
C LEU A 17 5.55 -4.82 -6.81
N LYS A 18 4.38 -4.55 -7.42
CA LYS A 18 3.88 -5.28 -8.60
C LYS A 18 4.92 -5.32 -9.72
N ALA A 19 5.43 -4.15 -10.12
CA ALA A 19 6.37 -4.06 -11.23
C ALA A 19 7.65 -4.85 -10.94
N THR A 20 8.20 -4.70 -9.73
CA THR A 20 9.44 -5.40 -9.33
C THR A 20 9.26 -6.92 -9.32
N ILE A 21 8.13 -7.40 -8.81
CA ILE A 21 7.84 -8.84 -8.77
C ILE A 21 7.64 -9.40 -10.19
N GLU A 22 6.77 -8.79 -11.01
CA GLU A 22 6.43 -9.33 -12.33
C GLU A 22 7.59 -9.24 -13.34
N LEU A 23 8.55 -8.34 -13.10
CA LEU A 23 9.80 -8.28 -13.85
C LEU A 23 10.71 -9.49 -13.56
N ASN A 24 10.75 -9.94 -12.30
CA ASN A 24 11.78 -10.85 -11.81
C ASN A 24 11.31 -12.29 -11.57
N TYR A 25 10.01 -12.54 -11.49
CA TYR A 25 9.45 -13.84 -11.07
C TYR A 25 8.32 -14.33 -11.98
N GLU A 26 8.05 -15.63 -11.98
CA GLU A 26 6.99 -16.27 -12.78
C GLU A 26 5.59 -16.17 -12.17
N VAL A 27 5.19 -14.94 -11.84
CA VAL A 27 3.96 -14.65 -11.13
C VAL A 27 3.21 -13.50 -11.80
N ARG A 28 1.89 -13.50 -11.61
CA ARG A 28 0.98 -12.43 -12.00
C ARG A 28 0.36 -11.80 -10.76
N VAL A 29 0.55 -10.51 -10.60
CA VAL A 29 0.02 -9.75 -9.47
C VAL A 29 -1.38 -9.23 -9.81
N LYS A 30 -2.35 -9.67 -9.01
CA LYS A 30 -3.75 -9.27 -9.02
C LYS A 30 -4.06 -8.34 -7.84
N TYR A 31 -5.05 -7.48 -8.03
CA TYR A 31 -5.44 -6.45 -7.05
C TYR A 31 -6.84 -6.65 -6.46
N ASP A 32 -7.55 -7.69 -6.90
CA ASP A 32 -8.96 -7.94 -6.63
C ASP A 32 -9.23 -9.34 -6.07
N THR A 33 -8.22 -10.22 -6.03
CA THR A 33 -8.33 -11.62 -5.56
C THR A 33 -9.08 -11.74 -4.24
N TYR A 34 -8.79 -10.84 -3.29
CA TYR A 34 -9.42 -10.79 -1.97
C TYR A 34 -10.40 -9.60 -1.84
N GLY A 35 -11.01 -9.19 -2.95
CA GLY A 35 -11.70 -7.90 -3.08
C GLY A 35 -10.71 -6.75 -3.33
N TRP A 36 -11.23 -5.52 -3.34
CA TRP A 36 -10.45 -4.35 -3.75
C TRP A 36 -9.22 -4.08 -2.87
N LYS A 37 -8.02 -3.96 -3.46
CA LYS A 37 -6.73 -3.83 -2.75
C LYS A 37 -6.61 -2.73 -1.70
N HIS A 38 -7.41 -1.67 -1.82
CA HIS A 38 -7.38 -0.52 -0.89
C HIS A 38 -8.48 -0.59 0.18
N TYR A 39 -9.30 -1.64 0.14
CA TYR A 39 -10.35 -1.90 1.13
C TYR A 39 -9.81 -2.79 2.26
N PHE A 40 -10.57 -2.84 3.35
CA PHE A 40 -10.37 -3.83 4.40
C PHE A 40 -10.31 -5.24 3.81
N PHE A 41 -9.37 -6.02 4.33
CA PHE A 41 -9.35 -7.46 4.12
C PHE A 41 -10.60 -8.06 4.75
N PRO A 42 -11.38 -8.85 4.01
CA PRO A 42 -12.67 -9.33 4.48
C PRO A 42 -12.50 -10.25 5.69
N VAL A 43 -13.36 -10.08 6.69
CA VAL A 43 -13.44 -11.02 7.82
C VAL A 43 -14.46 -12.09 7.46
N ILE A 44 -14.06 -13.36 7.51
CA ILE A 44 -14.92 -14.50 7.26
C ILE A 44 -15.24 -15.16 8.60
N ASN A 45 -16.52 -15.18 8.96
CA ASN A 45 -16.97 -15.80 10.21
C ASN A 45 -16.78 -17.33 10.20
N GLU A 46 -16.58 -17.89 11.39
CA GLU A 46 -16.61 -19.34 11.59
C GLU A 46 -17.94 -19.92 11.09
N GLY A 47 -17.88 -21.09 10.42
CA GLY A 47 -19.06 -21.72 9.81
C GLY A 47 -19.56 -21.07 8.51
N SER A 48 -18.92 -20.00 8.03
CA SER A 48 -19.23 -19.42 6.71
C SER A 48 -18.93 -20.42 5.59
N ARG A 49 -19.75 -20.41 4.54
CA ARG A 49 -19.47 -21.11 3.27
C ARG A 49 -18.43 -20.36 2.42
N ALA A 50 -18.16 -19.10 2.73
CA ALA A 50 -17.10 -18.34 2.09
C ALA A 50 -15.75 -18.80 2.62
N SER A 51 -14.76 -18.89 1.74
CA SER A 51 -13.37 -19.14 2.12
C SER A 51 -12.47 -18.11 1.45
N TYR A 52 -11.33 -17.88 2.07
CA TYR A 52 -10.28 -17.09 1.45
C TYR A 52 -9.75 -17.82 0.21
N PRO A 53 -9.50 -17.11 -0.90
CA PRO A 53 -8.71 -17.62 -2.01
C PRO A 53 -7.39 -18.26 -1.53
N LEU A 54 -6.84 -19.18 -2.33
CA LEU A 54 -5.58 -19.85 -1.99
C LEU A 54 -4.33 -19.10 -2.48
N ASP A 55 -4.51 -18.06 -3.30
CA ASP A 55 -3.41 -17.28 -3.86
C ASP A 55 -2.61 -16.59 -2.75
N PRO A 56 -1.26 -16.58 -2.82
CA PRO A 56 -0.45 -15.86 -1.85
C PRO A 56 -0.80 -14.37 -1.82
N CYS A 57 -0.62 -13.72 -0.68
CA CYS A 57 -0.92 -12.29 -0.51
C CYS A 57 0.25 -11.55 0.13
N VAL A 58 0.69 -10.46 -0.50
CA VAL A 58 1.64 -9.52 0.10
C VAL A 58 0.89 -8.28 0.55
N PHE A 59 0.95 -8.00 1.84
CA PHE A 59 0.51 -6.75 2.42
C PHE A 59 1.69 -5.80 2.51
N ILE A 60 1.49 -4.55 2.10
CA ILE A 60 2.48 -3.49 2.20
C ILE A 60 1.91 -2.30 2.97
N ALA A 61 2.62 -1.92 4.03
CA ALA A 61 2.40 -0.65 4.72
C ALA A 61 3.54 0.31 4.41
N ARG A 62 3.27 1.60 4.63
CA ARG A 62 4.24 2.67 4.49
C ARG A 62 4.15 3.55 5.71
N ASN A 63 5.28 4.13 6.14
CA ASN A 63 5.35 5.07 7.24
C ASN A 63 4.22 6.11 7.12
N PRO A 64 3.52 6.44 8.23
CA PRO A 64 2.31 7.26 8.16
C PRO A 64 2.57 8.64 7.58
N TYR A 65 3.68 9.30 7.92
CA TYR A 65 4.00 10.63 7.37
C TYR A 65 4.18 10.56 5.85
N LEU A 66 4.91 9.56 5.36
CA LEU A 66 5.10 9.34 3.92
C LEU A 66 3.79 9.01 3.20
N ALA A 67 2.95 8.17 3.82
CA ALA A 67 1.67 7.75 3.25
C ALA A 67 0.67 8.93 3.19
N LEU A 68 0.55 9.70 4.27
CA LEU A 68 -0.40 10.81 4.40
C LEU A 68 -0.02 11.99 3.49
N GLU A 69 1.27 12.35 3.42
CA GLU A 69 1.74 13.37 2.49
C GLU A 69 1.48 12.95 1.04
N SER A 70 1.81 11.69 0.69
CA SER A 70 1.58 11.20 -0.67
C SER A 70 0.09 11.11 -0.99
N LEU A 71 -0.76 10.80 -0.02
CA LEU A 71 -2.21 10.77 -0.17
C LEU A 71 -2.77 12.16 -0.41
N HIS A 72 -2.30 13.16 0.34
CA HIS A 72 -2.68 14.56 0.14
C HIS A 72 -2.26 15.07 -1.25
N ARG A 73 -1.03 14.81 -1.69
CA ARG A 73 -0.59 15.14 -3.06
C ARG A 73 -1.46 14.46 -4.11
N TYR A 74 -1.76 13.18 -3.89
CA TYR A 74 -2.64 12.43 -4.77
C TYR A 74 -4.03 13.08 -4.83
N PHE A 75 -4.64 13.39 -3.69
CA PHE A 75 -5.94 14.07 -3.62
C PHE A 75 -5.95 15.43 -4.35
N LYS A 76 -4.90 16.23 -4.21
CA LYS A 76 -4.75 17.51 -4.93
C LYS A 76 -4.69 17.33 -6.45
N SER A 77 -3.96 16.32 -6.90
CA SER A 77 -3.77 16.04 -8.34
C SER A 77 -4.88 15.21 -8.99
N ASN A 78 -5.61 14.43 -8.19
CA ASN A 78 -6.51 13.39 -8.64
C ASN A 78 -7.66 13.21 -7.65
N LYS A 79 -8.83 13.75 -7.99
CA LYS A 79 -10.07 13.70 -7.19
C LYS A 79 -11.00 12.57 -7.60
N ARG A 80 -10.50 11.56 -8.32
CA ARG A 80 -11.35 10.52 -8.93
C ARG A 80 -12.04 9.65 -7.88
N ASN A 81 -11.35 9.31 -6.80
CA ASN A 81 -11.75 8.25 -5.86
C ASN A 81 -11.61 8.65 -4.39
N LEU A 82 -11.29 9.92 -4.11
CA LEU A 82 -11.22 10.48 -2.76
C LEU A 82 -12.09 11.73 -2.70
N VAL A 83 -12.85 11.87 -1.63
CA VAL A 83 -13.63 13.06 -1.30
C VAL A 83 -13.26 13.49 0.13
N SER A 84 -12.97 14.77 0.30
CA SER A 84 -12.72 15.39 1.60
C SER A 84 -13.15 16.85 1.50
N GLU A 85 -13.75 17.39 2.56
CA GLU A 85 -14.28 18.75 2.59
C GLU A 85 -13.17 19.81 2.43
N CYS A 86 -11.92 19.47 2.75
CA CYS A 86 -10.81 20.42 2.66
C CYS A 86 -9.64 19.90 1.81
N SER A 87 -9.18 20.72 0.85
CA SER A 87 -8.18 20.33 -0.15
C SER A 87 -6.97 21.24 -0.30
N THR A 88 -6.87 22.31 0.49
CA THR A 88 -5.87 23.35 0.28
C THR A 88 -4.56 23.10 1.05
N SER A 89 -4.64 22.75 2.33
CA SER A 89 -3.47 22.52 3.20
C SER A 89 -3.41 21.08 3.72
N LEU A 90 -2.18 20.59 3.95
CA LEU A 90 -1.96 19.28 4.54
C LEU A 90 -2.55 19.21 5.95
N SER A 91 -2.35 20.26 6.77
CA SER A 91 -2.86 20.29 8.15
C SER A 91 -4.36 20.11 8.23
N THR A 92 -5.10 20.81 7.36
CA THR A 92 -6.56 20.68 7.34
C THR A 92 -6.99 19.33 6.78
N PHE A 93 -6.34 18.84 5.72
CA PHE A 93 -6.61 17.51 5.16
C PHE A 93 -6.46 16.38 6.21
N LEU A 94 -5.44 16.45 7.06
CA LEU A 94 -5.18 15.45 8.11
C LEU A 94 -6.29 15.37 9.16
N LYS A 95 -7.06 16.43 9.37
CA LYS A 95 -8.02 16.56 10.48
C LYS A 95 -9.48 16.46 10.04
N ASN A 96 -9.73 16.42 8.73
CA ASN A 96 -11.08 16.36 8.17
C ASN A 96 -11.42 14.95 7.69
N GLU A 97 -12.72 14.71 7.53
CA GLU A 97 -13.19 13.43 7.03
C GLU A 97 -12.63 13.09 5.65
N LEU A 98 -12.52 11.79 5.42
CA LEU A 98 -12.08 11.22 4.16
C LEU A 98 -13.06 10.14 3.73
N ILE A 99 -13.63 10.32 2.54
CA ILE A 99 -14.45 9.32 1.87
C ILE A 99 -13.66 8.73 0.71
N ILE A 100 -13.60 7.41 0.66
CA ILE A 100 -13.00 6.65 -0.44
C ILE A 100 -14.13 6.01 -1.24
N LYS A 101 -14.11 6.21 -2.55
CA LYS A 101 -15.07 5.63 -3.51
C LYS A 101 -14.36 4.86 -4.61
N ASP A 102 -15.06 3.96 -5.30
CA ASP A 102 -14.52 3.43 -6.55
C ASP A 102 -14.50 4.52 -7.62
N GLY A 103 -13.35 4.70 -8.27
CA GLY A 103 -13.24 5.61 -9.41
C GLY A 103 -13.85 5.06 -10.70
N GLY A 104 -14.21 3.78 -10.75
CA GLY A 104 -14.78 3.09 -11.90
C GLY A 104 -16.31 2.94 -11.87
N SER A 105 -16.93 2.94 -10.69
CA SER A 105 -18.37 2.70 -10.54
C SER A 105 -19.04 3.71 -9.59
N ILE A 106 -20.02 4.46 -10.12
CA ILE A 106 -20.82 5.45 -9.37
C ILE A 106 -21.69 4.77 -8.29
N LYS A 107 -22.05 3.50 -8.46
CA LYS A 107 -22.91 2.73 -7.53
C LYS A 107 -22.13 1.91 -6.51
N SER A 108 -20.81 2.10 -6.42
CA SER A 108 -19.98 1.37 -5.47
C SER A 108 -20.24 1.83 -4.03
N PRO A 109 -20.17 0.92 -3.03
CA PRO A 109 -20.11 1.31 -1.63
C PRO A 109 -18.91 2.21 -1.35
N HIS A 110 -19.07 3.13 -0.41
CA HIS A 110 -18.01 4.03 0.02
C HIS A 110 -17.44 3.61 1.38
N LEU A 111 -16.16 3.90 1.61
CA LEU A 111 -15.59 3.94 2.95
C LEU A 111 -15.62 5.37 3.46
N TRP A 112 -16.01 5.54 4.71
CA TRP A 112 -15.91 6.80 5.43
C TRP A 112 -14.93 6.64 6.59
N PHE A 113 -14.07 7.65 6.76
CA PHE A 113 -13.14 7.73 7.86
C PHE A 113 -13.21 9.13 8.49
N PRO A 114 -13.15 9.22 9.84
CA PRO A 114 -13.11 10.51 10.52
C PRO A 114 -11.93 11.39 10.07
N ASN A 115 -10.81 10.76 9.68
CA ASN A 115 -9.69 11.43 9.03
C ASN A 115 -8.71 10.42 8.37
N PRO A 116 -7.79 10.89 7.51
CA PRO A 116 -6.79 10.04 6.84
C PRO A 116 -5.85 9.28 7.79
N VAL A 117 -5.60 9.79 9.00
CA VAL A 117 -4.73 9.11 9.98
C VAL A 117 -5.44 7.88 10.54
N VAL A 118 -6.73 7.99 10.86
CA VAL A 118 -7.57 6.87 11.29
C VAL A 118 -7.71 5.84 10.17
N MET A 119 -7.88 6.27 8.92
CA MET A 119 -7.85 5.37 7.75
C MET A 119 -6.55 4.56 7.70
N TRP A 120 -5.39 5.23 7.84
CA TRP A 120 -4.10 4.57 7.86
C TRP A 120 -4.02 3.52 8.98
N CYS A 121 -4.48 3.85 10.19
CA CYS A 121 -4.47 2.93 11.32
C CYS A 121 -5.33 1.70 11.07
N GLN A 122 -6.61 1.92 10.74
CA GLN A 122 -7.59 0.84 10.64
C GLN A 122 -7.24 -0.15 9.53
N ILE A 123 -6.89 0.34 8.34
CA ILE A 123 -6.60 -0.55 7.21
C ILE A 123 -5.28 -1.30 7.43
N ASN A 124 -4.22 -0.65 7.93
CA ASN A 124 -2.95 -1.35 8.16
C ASN A 124 -3.04 -2.31 9.34
N HIS A 125 -3.79 -1.99 10.40
CA HIS A 125 -4.05 -2.93 11.50
C HIS A 125 -4.79 -4.18 11.00
N ASN A 126 -5.85 -3.99 10.21
CA ASN A 126 -6.56 -5.10 9.58
C ASN A 126 -5.66 -5.92 8.63
N ALA A 127 -4.75 -5.28 7.89
CA ALA A 127 -3.78 -5.97 7.04
C ALA A 127 -2.76 -6.81 7.85
N ALA A 128 -2.27 -6.28 8.97
CA ALA A 128 -1.33 -6.98 9.85
C ALA A 128 -1.98 -8.21 10.51
N THR A 129 -3.20 -8.05 11.02
CA THR A 129 -3.95 -9.16 11.62
C THR A 129 -4.37 -10.19 10.56
N ALA A 130 -4.76 -9.75 9.36
CA ALA A 130 -5.03 -10.64 8.24
C ALA A 130 -3.78 -11.44 7.82
N SER A 131 -2.61 -10.80 7.76
CA SER A 131 -1.37 -11.50 7.43
C SER A 131 -1.05 -12.59 8.48
N SER A 132 -1.22 -12.26 9.75
CA SER A 132 -1.04 -13.23 10.84
C SER A 132 -2.02 -14.41 10.72
N ALA A 133 -3.28 -14.15 10.39
CA ALA A 133 -4.31 -15.19 10.22
C ALA A 133 -4.10 -16.08 8.97
N LEU A 134 -3.54 -15.53 7.90
CA LEU A 134 -3.24 -16.29 6.67
C LEU A 134 -1.97 -17.14 6.78
N GLY A 135 -1.10 -16.88 7.76
CA GLY A 135 0.15 -17.59 8.00
C GLY A 135 1.04 -17.61 6.76
N ASP A 136 1.51 -18.80 6.38
CA ASP A 136 2.45 -19.01 5.26
C ASP A 136 1.95 -18.51 3.91
N ARG A 137 0.63 -18.33 3.75
CA ARG A 137 0.02 -17.79 2.53
C ARG A 137 0.15 -16.28 2.40
N SER A 138 0.73 -15.60 3.38
CA SER A 138 0.91 -14.16 3.31
C SER A 138 2.25 -13.66 3.81
N ARG A 139 2.63 -12.47 3.39
CA ARG A 139 3.76 -11.72 3.94
C ARG A 139 3.33 -10.26 4.16
N PHE A 140 3.79 -9.68 5.24
CA PHE A 140 3.63 -8.26 5.53
C PHE A 140 4.99 -7.59 5.41
N ILE A 141 5.07 -6.48 4.66
CA ILE A 141 6.30 -5.72 4.49
C ILE A 141 6.09 -4.21 4.67
N LYS A 142 7.18 -3.52 4.99
CA LYS A 142 7.26 -2.07 4.94
C LYS A 142 7.73 -1.63 3.56
N TYR A 143 7.19 -0.52 3.07
CA TYR A 143 7.59 0.08 1.81
C TYR A 143 9.03 0.56 1.82
N GLU A 144 9.49 1.01 2.99
CA GLU A 144 10.84 1.50 3.21
C GLU A 144 11.85 0.38 2.96
N ASP A 145 11.65 -0.80 3.58
CA ASP A 145 12.51 -1.97 3.34
C ASP A 145 12.53 -2.36 1.85
N LEU A 146 11.38 -2.27 1.17
CA LEU A 146 11.27 -2.54 -0.27
C LEU A 146 12.06 -1.55 -1.13
N VAL A 147 12.18 -0.28 -0.71
CA VAL A 147 12.93 0.74 -1.47
C VAL A 147 14.43 0.68 -1.18
N ASP A 148 14.79 0.43 0.08
CA ASP A 148 16.18 0.40 0.52
C ASP A 148 16.86 -0.91 0.09
N GLU A 149 16.20 -2.05 0.31
CA GLU A 149 16.73 -3.40 0.04
C GLU A 149 15.79 -4.18 -0.90
N THR A 150 15.57 -3.64 -2.10
CA THR A 150 14.55 -4.15 -3.05
C THR A 150 14.73 -5.63 -3.40
N GLU A 151 15.95 -6.03 -3.76
CA GLU A 151 16.23 -7.41 -4.16
C GLU A 151 16.06 -8.39 -3.00
N GLU A 152 16.64 -8.07 -1.84
CA GLU A 152 16.55 -8.93 -0.65
C GLU A 152 15.09 -9.08 -0.20
N THR A 153 14.36 -7.97 -0.10
CA THR A 153 12.96 -7.95 0.32
C THR A 153 12.10 -8.80 -0.60
N VAL A 154 12.17 -8.60 -1.92
CA VAL A 154 11.34 -9.34 -2.87
C VAL A 154 11.76 -10.81 -2.94
N SER A 155 13.06 -11.11 -2.93
CA SER A 155 13.56 -12.48 -3.01
C SER A 155 13.18 -13.31 -1.78
N SER A 156 13.21 -12.70 -0.60
CA SER A 156 12.74 -13.33 0.64
C SER A 156 11.26 -13.70 0.58
N ILE A 157 10.40 -12.78 0.10
CA ILE A 157 8.96 -13.03 -0.09
C ILE A 157 8.73 -14.17 -1.08
N MET A 158 9.35 -14.10 -2.26
CA MET A 158 9.14 -15.08 -3.33
C MET A 158 9.63 -16.47 -2.94
N LYS A 159 10.77 -16.56 -2.26
CA LYS A 159 11.27 -17.80 -1.66
C LYS A 159 10.28 -18.36 -0.64
N GLY A 160 9.73 -17.49 0.23
CA GLY A 160 8.71 -17.86 1.20
C GLY A 160 7.43 -18.43 0.59
N PHE A 161 7.09 -18.06 -0.64
CA PHE A 161 5.96 -18.62 -1.39
C PHE A 161 6.33 -19.77 -2.33
N GLY A 162 7.61 -20.12 -2.44
CA GLY A 162 8.10 -21.12 -3.39
C GLY A 162 7.92 -20.71 -4.85
N ILE A 163 8.01 -19.42 -5.16
CA ILE A 163 7.86 -18.89 -6.52
C ILE A 163 9.25 -18.78 -7.18
N PRO A 164 9.47 -19.43 -8.34
CA PRO A 164 10.77 -19.40 -9.00
C PRO A 164 11.05 -18.03 -9.63
N GLY A 165 12.32 -17.63 -9.58
CA GLY A 165 12.83 -16.48 -10.32
C GLY A 165 12.81 -16.74 -11.82
N ARG A 166 12.52 -15.69 -12.60
CA ARG A 166 12.57 -15.71 -14.06
C ARG A 166 13.95 -15.32 -14.60
N ASN A 167 14.59 -14.36 -13.95
CA ASN A 167 15.86 -13.79 -14.42
C ASN A 167 17.03 -14.32 -13.60
N LYS A 168 18.20 -14.43 -14.24
CA LYS A 168 19.46 -14.70 -13.54
C LYS A 168 19.95 -13.49 -12.72
N ASN A 169 19.66 -12.28 -13.22
CA ASN A 169 20.01 -11.02 -12.57
C ASN A 169 18.72 -10.31 -12.14
N PHE A 170 18.67 -9.85 -10.90
CA PHE A 170 17.53 -9.10 -10.40
C PHE A 170 17.49 -7.70 -11.02
N ILE A 171 16.29 -7.29 -11.46
CA ILE A 171 16.03 -5.98 -12.08
C ILE A 171 15.32 -5.10 -11.06
N VAL A 172 15.99 -4.03 -10.62
CA VAL A 172 15.38 -2.99 -9.80
C VAL A 172 14.84 -1.88 -10.72
N PRO A 173 13.57 -1.47 -10.59
CA PRO A 173 13.06 -0.37 -11.39
C PRO A 173 13.67 0.99 -11.01
N ASP A 174 14.34 1.63 -11.96
CA ASP A 174 14.91 2.98 -11.78
C ASP A 174 13.98 4.12 -12.24
N SER A 175 12.85 3.77 -12.86
CA SER A 175 11.86 4.71 -13.38
C SER A 175 10.58 4.70 -12.53
N ARG A 176 9.89 5.84 -12.46
CA ARG A 176 8.59 5.93 -11.77
C ARG A 176 7.59 5.00 -12.44
N THR A 177 6.87 4.24 -11.64
CA THR A 177 5.79 3.37 -12.13
C THR A 177 4.58 4.20 -12.55
N LYS A 178 3.93 3.81 -13.66
CA LYS A 178 2.59 4.30 -14.02
C LYS A 178 1.56 3.84 -12.99
N ASN A 179 0.35 4.39 -13.08
CA ASN A 179 -0.80 3.80 -12.40
C ASN A 179 -1.11 2.46 -13.08
N LEU A 180 -0.72 1.36 -12.45
CA LEU A 180 -0.96 0.02 -12.99
C LEU A 180 -2.36 -0.44 -12.61
N GLY A 181 -3.17 -0.72 -13.64
CA GLY A 181 -4.40 -1.49 -13.48
C GLY A 181 -4.10 -2.96 -13.26
N GLU A 182 -5.14 -3.72 -12.92
CA GLU A 182 -5.04 -5.17 -12.74
C GLU A 182 -4.56 -5.86 -14.02
N ASN A 183 -5.19 -5.54 -15.15
CA ASN A 183 -4.97 -6.19 -16.45
C ASN A 183 -3.65 -5.81 -17.15
N ASN A 184 -2.82 -4.96 -16.55
CA ASN A 184 -1.54 -4.59 -17.13
C ASN A 184 -0.42 -5.48 -16.55
N HIS A 185 0.11 -6.37 -17.39
CA HIS A 185 1.22 -7.28 -17.07
C HIS A 185 2.38 -7.18 -18.06
N LYS A 186 2.34 -6.20 -18.98
CA LYS A 186 3.42 -5.99 -19.93
C LYS A 186 4.46 -5.09 -19.28
N ALA A 187 5.67 -5.62 -19.08
CA ALA A 187 6.78 -4.90 -18.44
C ALA A 187 7.07 -3.54 -19.10
N SER A 188 6.94 -3.43 -20.43
CA SER A 188 7.09 -2.18 -21.19
C SER A 188 6.14 -1.08 -20.73
N ASP A 189 5.01 -1.44 -20.15
CA ASP A 189 3.93 -0.53 -19.79
C ASP A 189 4.01 -0.13 -18.31
N PHE A 190 4.96 -0.67 -17.55
CA PHE A 190 5.05 -0.41 -16.10
C PHE A 190 5.59 0.97 -15.78
N PHE A 191 6.46 1.52 -16.63
CA PHE A 191 7.26 2.69 -16.29
C PHE A 191 6.87 3.92 -17.09
N THR A 192 6.98 5.07 -16.44
CA THR A 192 7.02 6.38 -17.10
C THR A 192 8.44 6.67 -17.59
N GLY A 193 8.60 7.73 -18.40
CA GLY A 193 9.94 8.23 -18.78
C GLY A 193 10.68 8.97 -17.66
N ALA A 194 10.07 9.21 -16.51
CA ALA A 194 10.69 9.95 -15.40
C ALA A 194 11.42 9.00 -14.44
N LYS A 195 12.61 9.41 -13.99
CA LYS A 195 13.38 8.67 -12.97
C LYS A 195 12.64 8.61 -11.64
N PHE A 196 12.74 7.47 -10.96
CA PHE A 196 12.29 7.32 -9.59
C PHE A 196 13.28 8.00 -8.65
N ASP A 197 12.80 9.00 -7.92
CA ASP A 197 13.60 9.73 -6.94
C ASP A 197 13.43 9.04 -5.58
N ARG A 198 14.40 8.19 -5.22
CA ARG A 198 14.45 7.54 -3.91
C ARG A 198 14.65 8.54 -2.77
N GLY A 199 15.35 9.65 -3.03
CA GLY A 199 15.58 10.71 -2.04
C GLY A 199 14.30 11.45 -1.65
N ALA A 200 13.38 11.62 -2.61
CA ALA A 200 12.07 12.23 -2.39
C ALA A 200 11.12 11.38 -1.52
N VAL A 201 11.46 10.12 -1.24
CA VAL A 201 10.67 9.25 -0.34
C VAL A 201 11.34 9.04 1.03
N ARG A 202 12.45 9.73 1.32
CA ARG A 202 13.08 9.73 2.65
C ARG A 202 12.23 10.50 3.66
N LEU A 203 12.11 9.94 4.86
CA LEU A 203 11.29 10.50 5.93
C LEU A 203 11.72 11.93 6.29
N GLU A 204 13.03 12.20 6.40
CA GLU A 204 13.57 13.52 6.76
C GLU A 204 13.07 14.64 5.84
N ASN A 205 12.96 14.35 4.54
CA ASN A 205 12.52 15.31 3.55
C ASN A 205 11.01 15.56 3.63
N ILE A 206 10.24 14.53 3.94
CA ILE A 206 8.79 14.62 4.03
C ILE A 206 8.35 15.29 5.33
N LEU A 207 9.06 15.11 6.44
CA LEU A 207 8.75 15.76 7.72
C LEU A 207 8.75 17.30 7.63
N LYS A 208 9.51 17.89 6.70
CA LYS A 208 9.51 19.34 6.43
C LYS A 208 8.13 19.88 5.98
N SER A 209 7.25 19.01 5.49
CA SER A 209 5.89 19.38 5.07
C SER A 209 4.89 19.42 6.23
N PHE A 210 5.27 18.98 7.43
CA PHE A 210 4.39 18.88 8.59
C PHE A 210 4.73 19.97 9.62
N THR A 211 3.70 20.58 10.19
CA THR A 211 3.87 21.44 11.38
C THR A 211 4.03 20.60 12.65
N GLY A 212 4.48 21.21 13.74
CA GLY A 212 4.54 20.55 15.05
C GLY A 212 3.17 20.03 15.52
N ASP A 213 2.10 20.76 15.19
CA ASP A 213 0.73 20.37 15.50
C ASP A 213 0.27 19.17 14.66
N ASP A 214 0.68 19.09 13.39
CA ASP A 214 0.37 17.96 12.53
C ASP A 214 1.05 16.68 13.03
N MET A 215 2.34 16.78 13.39
CA MET A 215 3.08 15.66 13.95
C MET A 215 2.48 15.20 15.27
N SER A 216 2.13 16.16 16.15
CA SER A 216 1.49 15.86 17.43
C SER A 216 0.11 15.23 17.26
N PHE A 217 -0.66 15.68 16.26
CA PHE A 217 -1.95 15.08 15.91
C PHE A 217 -1.77 13.63 15.45
N ILE A 218 -0.89 13.39 14.48
CA ILE A 218 -0.62 12.05 13.95
C ILE A 218 -0.22 11.08 15.07
N ARG A 219 0.75 11.48 15.90
CA ARG A 219 1.24 10.67 17.01
C ARG A 219 0.16 10.30 18.02
N ARG A 220 -0.74 11.22 18.36
CA ARG A 220 -1.86 10.94 19.28
C ARG A 220 -2.96 10.10 18.62
N SER A 221 -3.11 10.19 17.31
CA SER A 221 -4.14 9.49 16.55
C SER A 221 -3.76 8.06 16.17
N ILE A 222 -2.48 7.70 16.21
CA ILE A 222 -2.00 6.33 15.97
C ILE A 222 -1.81 5.62 17.33
N PRO A 223 -2.65 4.62 17.67
CA PRO A 223 -2.41 3.81 18.85
C PRO A 223 -1.03 3.13 18.82
N ALA A 224 -0.32 3.17 19.94
CA ALA A 224 1.05 2.63 20.04
C ALA A 224 1.16 1.18 19.54
N HIS A 225 0.22 0.32 19.95
CA HIS A 225 0.19 -1.09 19.54
C HIS A 225 0.05 -1.27 18.01
N ILE A 226 -0.56 -0.32 17.28
CA ILE A 226 -0.62 -0.36 15.82
C ILE A 226 0.73 0.02 15.22
N GLY A 227 1.38 1.07 15.73
CA GLY A 227 2.72 1.47 15.30
C GLY A 227 3.74 0.34 15.51
N GLU A 228 3.73 -0.26 16.71
CA GLU A 228 4.60 -1.38 17.09
C GLU A 228 4.36 -2.63 16.23
N ALA A 229 3.10 -3.05 16.04
CA ALA A 229 2.77 -4.21 15.22
C ALA A 229 3.19 -4.04 13.74
N LEU A 230 3.29 -2.80 13.27
CA LEU A 230 3.72 -2.45 11.91
C LEU A 230 5.22 -2.15 11.80
N GLY A 231 5.96 -2.17 12.92
CA GLY A 231 7.38 -1.88 12.96
C GLY A 231 7.72 -0.40 12.72
N TYR A 232 6.83 0.53 13.08
CA TYR A 232 7.06 1.97 12.99
C TYR A 232 7.17 2.61 14.37
N CYS A 233 8.27 3.33 14.59
CA CYS A 233 8.37 4.29 15.69
C CYS A 233 7.75 5.62 15.23
N ILE A 234 6.61 5.98 15.82
CA ILE A 234 5.93 7.25 15.52
C ILE A 234 6.47 8.32 16.46
N LEU A 235 7.46 9.08 15.96
CA LEU A 235 8.14 10.16 16.68
C LEU A 235 7.21 11.36 16.96
#